data_AF-A0A3S0RAL5-F1
#
_entry.id   AF-A0A3S0RAL5-F1
#
_cell.length_a   1.000
_cell.length_b   1.000
_cell.length_c   1.000
_cell.angle_alpha   90.00
_cell.angle_beta   90.00
_cell.angle_gamma   90.00
#
_symmetry.space_group_name_H-M   'P 1'
#
loop_
_entity.id
_entity.type
_entity.pdbx_description
1 polymer ?
#
loop_
_entity_poly.entity_id
_entity_poly.type
_entity_poly.pdbx_seq_one_letter_code
_entity_poly.pdbx_strand_id
1 'polypeptide(L)'
;MTPTARRRWPWYLLIGSLAVNMLAGGFVVAHALRPPPPSPEQAIVRFIDDVTQRLSPEDAAILRRALDDARPLFVRMHAARTDFGARLRTELIASPFDPERIRALFDSSRAADDAVRAEIESRVVETIKRLSPQGRLGLAEGHGH
;
A
#
# COMPACT_ATOMS: atom_id res chain seq x y z
N MET A 1 -48.14 29.03 -38.83
CA MET A 1 -48.28 27.64 -38.34
C MET A 1 -46.89 27.05 -38.20
N THR A 2 -46.33 27.04 -36.99
CA THR A 2 -45.01 26.45 -36.69
C THR A 2 -45.23 25.20 -35.83
N PRO A 3 -44.73 24.01 -36.23
CA PRO A 3 -44.95 22.80 -35.48
C PRO A 3 -44.10 22.80 -34.20
N THR A 4 -44.75 22.64 -33.05
CA THR A 4 -44.11 22.45 -31.75
C THR A 4 -43.48 21.06 -31.70
N ALA A 5 -42.14 21.02 -31.83
CA ALA A 5 -41.37 19.81 -31.62
C ALA A 5 -41.59 19.31 -30.18
N ARG A 6 -42.33 18.20 -30.04
CA ARG A 6 -42.54 17.51 -28.76
C ARG A 6 -41.19 17.18 -28.13
N ARG A 7 -40.86 17.94 -27.08
CA ARG A 7 -39.70 17.79 -26.19
C ARG A 7 -39.69 16.42 -25.51
N ARG A 8 -39.24 15.37 -26.21
CA ARG A 8 -38.96 14.02 -25.64
C ARG A 8 -37.61 13.99 -24.92
N TRP A 9 -37.28 15.04 -24.16
CA TRP A 9 -35.92 15.32 -23.69
C TRP A 9 -35.76 15.50 -22.17
N PRO A 10 -36.37 14.64 -21.33
CA PRO A 10 -35.78 14.44 -20.00
C PRO A 10 -35.57 12.97 -19.62
N TRP A 11 -36.18 12.00 -20.30
CA TRP A 11 -36.18 10.60 -19.83
C TRP A 11 -34.82 9.89 -20.04
N TYR A 12 -34.17 10.09 -21.18
CA TYR A 12 -32.86 9.51 -21.45
C TYR A 12 -31.76 10.11 -20.56
N LEU A 13 -31.90 11.38 -20.17
CA LEU A 13 -30.99 12.03 -19.22
C LEU A 13 -31.14 11.45 -17.81
N LEU A 14 -32.37 11.14 -17.39
CA LEU A 14 -32.64 10.46 -16.11
C LEU A 14 -32.12 9.03 -16.09
N ILE A 15 -32.31 8.27 -17.17
CA ILE A 15 -31.74 6.92 -17.29
C ILE A 15 -30.21 6.99 -17.31
N GLY A 16 -29.64 7.94 -18.06
CA GLY A 16 -28.20 8.16 -18.11
C GLY A 16 -27.62 8.54 -16.75
N SER A 17 -28.25 9.47 -16.03
CA SER A 17 -27.79 9.86 -14.69
C SER A 17 -27.95 8.71 -13.69
N LEU A 18 -29.03 7.94 -13.76
CA LEU A 18 -29.24 6.77 -12.90
C LEU A 18 -28.20 5.68 -13.19
N ALA A 19 -27.90 5.41 -14.46
CA ALA A 19 -26.87 4.45 -14.86
C ALA A 19 -25.48 4.88 -14.37
N VAL A 20 -25.12 6.17 -14.52
CA VAL A 20 -23.86 6.70 -14.00
C VAL A 20 -23.79 6.63 -12.48
N ASN A 21 -24.89 6.92 -11.77
CA ASN A 21 -24.94 6.81 -10.31
C ASN A 21 -24.86 5.35 -9.83
N MET A 22 -25.51 4.41 -10.52
CA MET A 22 -25.38 2.97 -10.25
C MET A 22 -23.98 2.46 -10.56
N LEU A 23 -23.34 2.96 -11.63
CA LEU A 23 -21.96 2.59 -11.98
C LEU A 23 -20.97 3.15 -10.96
N ALA A 24 -21.13 4.40 -10.54
CA ALA A 24 -20.33 5.02 -9.50
C ALA A 24 -20.54 4.32 -8.15
N GLY A 25 -21.79 4.05 -7.77
CA GLY A 25 -22.14 3.29 -6.57
C GLY A 25 -21.58 1.88 -6.60
N GLY A 26 -21.71 1.17 -7.73
CA GLY A 26 -21.13 -0.15 -7.93
C GLY A 26 -19.61 -0.14 -7.89
N PHE A 27 -18.95 0.87 -8.46
CA PHE A 27 -17.50 1.04 -8.40
C PHE A 27 -17.02 1.32 -6.96
N VAL A 28 -17.74 2.17 -6.22
CA VAL A 28 -17.45 2.46 -4.82
C VAL A 28 -17.66 1.23 -3.95
N VAL A 29 -18.76 0.49 -4.13
CA VAL A 29 -19.03 -0.76 -3.41
C VAL A 29 -17.99 -1.82 -3.77
N ALA A 30 -17.61 -1.95 -5.04
CA ALA A 30 -16.56 -2.86 -5.47
C ALA A 30 -15.19 -2.50 -4.90
N HIS A 31 -14.86 -1.21 -4.77
CA HIS A 31 -13.63 -0.76 -4.11
C HIS A 31 -13.69 -0.88 -2.58
N ALA A 32 -14.86 -0.68 -1.97
CA ALA A 32 -15.06 -0.83 -0.52
C ALA A 32 -15.07 -2.29 -0.08
N LEU A 33 -15.54 -3.20 -0.95
CA LEU A 33 -15.53 -4.65 -0.73
C LEU A 33 -14.21 -5.31 -1.17
N ARG A 34 -13.36 -4.62 -1.93
CA ARG A 34 -12.01 -5.11 -2.21
C ARG A 34 -11.25 -5.17 -0.89
N PRO A 35 -10.78 -6.35 -0.46
CA PRO A 35 -9.90 -6.40 0.70
C PRO A 35 -8.73 -5.47 0.41
N PRO A 36 -8.33 -4.63 1.38
CA PRO A 36 -7.19 -3.76 1.20
C PRO A 36 -6.00 -4.62 0.73
N PRO A 37 -5.20 -4.13 -0.24
CA PRO A 37 -4.00 -4.86 -0.64
C PRO A 37 -3.20 -5.20 0.61
N PRO A 38 -2.65 -6.43 0.70
CA PRO A 38 -1.98 -6.88 1.91
C PRO A 38 -0.93 -5.86 2.31
N SER A 39 -0.89 -5.53 3.60
CA SER A 39 0.12 -4.60 4.10
C SER A 39 1.51 -5.20 3.79
N PRO A 40 2.54 -4.36 3.60
CA PRO A 40 3.90 -4.84 3.36
C PRO A 40 4.36 -5.87 4.42
N GLU A 41 3.92 -5.69 5.67
CA GLU A 41 4.12 -6.63 6.77
C GLU A 41 3.48 -8.00 6.47
N GLN A 42 2.22 -8.06 6.04
CA GLN A 42 1.54 -9.31 5.72
C GLN A 42 2.14 -10.03 4.51
N ALA A 43 2.71 -9.29 3.55
CA ALA A 43 3.42 -9.88 2.42
C ALA A 43 4.74 -10.51 2.87
N ILE A 44 5.50 -9.84 3.74
CA ILE A 44 6.76 -10.34 4.29
C ILE A 44 6.53 -11.53 5.22
N VAL A 45 5.50 -11.48 6.08
CA VAL A 45 5.11 -12.60 6.95
C VAL A 45 4.81 -13.84 6.12
N ARG A 46 3.98 -13.69 5.06
CA ARG A 46 3.65 -14.81 4.16
C ARG A 46 4.87 -15.37 3.45
N PHE A 47 5.75 -14.49 2.95
CA PHE A 47 7.00 -14.90 2.34
C PHE A 47 7.88 -15.68 3.31
N ILE A 48 8.02 -15.20 4.55
CA ILE A 48 8.82 -15.88 5.58
C ILE A 48 8.18 -17.21 5.96
N ASP A 49 6.86 -17.30 6.07
CA ASP A 49 6.19 -18.58 6.35
C ASP A 49 6.39 -19.60 5.22
N ASP A 50 6.28 -19.19 3.95
CA ASP A 50 6.56 -20.06 2.80
C ASP A 50 8.03 -20.50 2.74
N VAL A 51 8.96 -19.59 3.01
CA VAL A 51 10.40 -19.88 3.01
C VAL A 51 10.79 -20.75 4.22
N THR A 52 10.21 -20.51 5.39
CA THR A 52 10.50 -21.32 6.59
C THR A 52 9.95 -22.73 6.53
N GLN A 53 8.93 -23.01 5.71
CA GLN A 53 8.52 -24.40 5.41
C GLN A 53 9.59 -25.19 4.64
N ARG A 54 10.51 -24.50 3.95
CA ARG A 54 11.56 -25.10 3.11
C ARG A 54 12.96 -25.01 3.74
N LEU A 55 13.10 -24.30 4.86
CA LEU A 55 14.35 -24.09 5.58
C LEU A 55 14.52 -25.05 6.77
N SER A 56 15.77 -25.21 7.21
CA SER A 56 16.08 -25.81 8.50
C SER A 56 15.41 -25.04 9.66
N PRO A 57 14.96 -25.69 10.74
CA PRO A 57 14.35 -25.02 11.90
C PRO A 57 15.22 -23.91 12.51
N GLU A 58 16.55 -24.05 12.41
CA GLU A 58 17.51 -23.07 12.92
C GLU A 58 17.53 -21.78 12.09
N ASP A 59 17.58 -21.90 10.76
CA ASP A 59 17.49 -20.77 9.82
C ASP A 59 16.11 -20.10 9.91
N ALA A 60 15.05 -20.88 10.09
CA ALA A 60 13.70 -20.37 10.30
C ALA A 60 13.56 -19.53 11.57
N ALA A 61 14.23 -19.93 12.66
CA ALA A 61 14.26 -19.15 13.90
C ALA A 61 15.01 -17.82 13.73
N ILE A 62 16.07 -17.79 12.91
CA ILE A 62 16.81 -16.55 12.59
C ILE A 62 15.92 -15.58 11.82
N LEU A 63 15.20 -16.05 10.79
CA LEU A 63 14.26 -15.23 10.01
C LEU A 63 13.08 -14.71 10.85
N ARG A 64 12.47 -15.55 11.70
CA ARG A 64 11.38 -15.11 12.59
C ARG A 64 11.84 -14.04 13.58
N ARG A 65 13.02 -14.18 14.18
CA ARG A 65 13.59 -13.16 15.06
C ARG A 65 13.85 -11.85 14.32
N ALA A 66 14.41 -11.91 13.11
CA ALA A 66 14.64 -10.72 12.30
C ALA A 66 13.32 -9.98 11.95
N LEU A 67 12.25 -10.74 11.68
CA LEU A 67 10.92 -10.17 11.45
C LEU A 67 10.34 -9.52 12.70
N ASP A 68 10.41 -10.20 13.86
CA ASP A 68 9.93 -9.64 15.13
C ASP A 68 10.69 -8.37 15.52
N ASP A 69 12.01 -8.34 15.30
CA ASP A 69 12.85 -7.16 15.51
C ASP A 69 12.51 -6.02 14.54
N ALA A 70 11.97 -6.33 13.36
CA ALA A 70 11.53 -5.36 12.36
C ALA A 70 10.07 -4.90 12.55
N ARG A 71 9.27 -5.61 13.36
CA ARG A 71 7.86 -5.25 13.65
C ARG A 71 7.65 -3.79 14.06
N PRO A 72 8.49 -3.20 14.94
CA PRO A 72 8.36 -1.78 15.29
C PRO A 72 8.55 -0.83 14.10
N LEU A 73 9.37 -1.20 13.11
CA LEU A 73 9.57 -0.40 11.89
C LEU A 73 8.31 -0.40 11.03
N PHE A 74 7.65 -1.56 10.87
CA PHE A 74 6.40 -1.65 10.12
C PHE A 74 5.28 -0.82 10.75
N VAL A 75 5.17 -0.84 12.09
CA VAL A 75 4.21 0.00 12.82
C VAL A 75 4.49 1.49 12.58
N ARG A 76 5.76 1.91 12.64
CA ARG A 76 6.16 3.30 12.36
C ARG A 76 5.84 3.70 10.92
N MET A 77 6.14 2.83 9.96
CA MET A 77 5.88 3.09 8.54
C MET A 77 4.37 3.19 8.27
N HIS A 78 3.56 2.36 8.92
CA HIS A 78 2.11 2.44 8.80
C HIS A 78 1.54 3.73 9.42
N ALA A 79 2.03 4.12 10.59
CA ALA A 79 1.65 5.37 11.25
C ALA A 79 2.04 6.59 10.40
N ALA A 80 3.25 6.61 9.83
CA ALA A 80 3.72 7.68 8.95
C ALA A 80 2.84 7.85 7.71
N ARG A 81 2.40 6.75 7.08
CA ARG A 81 1.48 6.81 5.93
C ARG A 81 0.11 7.35 6.29
N THR A 82 -0.44 6.95 7.43
CA THR A 82 -1.73 7.46 7.91
C THR A 82 -1.65 8.95 8.23
N ASP A 83 -0.57 9.39 8.90
CA ASP A 83 -0.30 10.80 9.20
C ASP A 83 -0.10 11.62 7.92
N PHE A 84 0.64 11.12 6.94
CA PHE A 84 0.80 11.75 5.63
C PHE A 84 -0.56 11.99 4.94
N GLY A 85 -1.44 10.99 4.92
CA GLY A 85 -2.78 11.12 4.34
C GLY A 85 -3.62 12.20 5.03
N ALA A 86 -3.57 12.26 6.36
CA ALA A 86 -4.25 13.30 7.13
C ALA A 86 -3.70 14.70 6.82
N ARG A 87 -2.37 14.86 6.78
CA ARG A 87 -1.71 16.14 6.48
C ARG A 87 -1.96 16.60 5.06
N LEU A 88 -1.89 15.69 4.09
CA LEU A 88 -2.19 16.00 2.69
C LEU A 88 -3.63 16.52 2.54
N ARG A 89 -4.59 15.88 3.21
CA ARG A 89 -5.98 16.35 3.23
C ARG A 89 -6.08 17.76 3.81
N THR A 90 -5.38 18.06 4.91
CA THR A 90 -5.36 19.39 5.54
C THR A 90 -4.80 20.46 4.60
N GLU A 91 -3.68 20.20 3.92
CA GLU A 91 -3.08 21.17 2.99
C GLU A 91 -3.94 21.37 1.72
N LEU A 92 -4.65 20.33 1.26
CA LEU A 92 -5.55 20.44 0.12
C LEU A 92 -6.79 21.30 0.38
N ILE A 93 -7.28 21.34 1.63
CA ILE A 93 -8.43 22.18 2.02
C ILE A 93 -8.00 23.53 2.60
N ALA A 94 -6.71 23.79 2.72
CA ALA A 94 -6.18 25.04 3.24
C ALA A 94 -6.56 26.21 2.31
N SER A 95 -6.97 27.33 2.92
CA SER A 95 -7.24 28.57 2.23
C SER A 95 -6.40 29.69 2.85
N PRO A 96 -5.45 30.29 2.10
CA PRO A 96 -5.16 30.06 0.68
C PRO A 96 -4.48 28.71 0.42
N PHE A 97 -4.63 28.21 -0.81
CA PHE A 97 -3.92 27.02 -1.28
C PHE A 97 -2.42 27.31 -1.43
N ASP A 98 -1.57 26.49 -0.80
CA ASP A 98 -0.12 26.63 -0.81
C ASP A 98 0.55 25.40 -1.47
N PRO A 99 0.97 25.50 -2.74
CA PRO A 99 1.60 24.38 -3.44
C PRO A 99 2.99 24.03 -2.88
N GLU A 100 3.69 24.96 -2.21
CA GLU A 100 5.01 24.68 -1.64
C GLU A 100 4.92 23.80 -0.40
N ARG A 101 3.85 23.96 0.40
CA ARG A 101 3.60 23.07 1.55
C ARG A 101 3.33 21.64 1.11
N ILE A 102 2.60 21.45 0.01
CA ILE A 102 2.35 20.11 -0.54
C ILE A 102 3.66 19.49 -1.03
N ARG A 103 4.51 20.25 -1.73
CA ARG A 103 5.84 19.78 -2.17
C ARG A 103 6.71 19.39 -0.99
N ALA A 104 6.82 20.24 0.02
CA ALA A 104 7.56 19.96 1.24
C ALA A 104 7.04 18.71 1.98
N LEU A 105 5.71 18.52 2.00
CA LEU A 105 5.11 17.32 2.57
C LEU A 105 5.54 16.05 1.82
N PHE A 106 5.51 16.05 0.48
CA PHE A 106 6.00 14.93 -0.33
C PHE A 106 7.50 14.67 -0.14
N ASP A 107 8.32 15.71 -0.08
CA ASP A 107 9.77 15.58 0.15
C ASP A 107 10.06 14.97 1.52
N SER A 108 9.36 15.42 2.56
CA SER A 108 9.50 14.85 3.90
C SER A 108 9.08 13.37 3.96
N SER A 109 8.00 13.00 3.25
CA SER A 109 7.56 11.60 3.16
C SER A 109 8.59 10.74 2.44
N ARG A 110 9.16 11.23 1.33
CA ARG A 110 10.20 10.50 0.59
C ARG A 110 11.43 10.26 1.45
N ALA A 111 11.92 11.30 2.13
CA ALA A 111 13.06 11.19 3.01
C ALA A 111 12.84 10.19 4.15
N ALA A 112 11.63 10.16 4.73
CA ALA A 112 11.27 9.19 5.76
C ALA A 112 11.22 7.76 5.22
N ASP A 113 10.63 7.56 4.02
CA ASP A 113 10.58 6.26 3.36
C ASP A 113 11.99 5.74 3.00
N ASP A 114 12.86 6.60 2.50
CA ASP A 114 14.24 6.26 2.14
C ASP A 114 15.06 5.84 3.38
N ALA A 115 14.89 6.53 4.51
CA ALA A 115 15.55 6.17 5.76
C ALA A 115 15.11 4.78 6.26
N VAL A 116 13.80 4.51 6.25
CA VAL A 116 13.26 3.19 6.65
C VAL A 116 13.73 2.10 5.70
N ARG A 117 13.74 2.37 4.39
CA ARG A 117 14.24 1.43 3.38
C ARG A 117 15.70 1.07 3.62
N ALA A 118 16.56 2.07 3.83
CA ALA A 118 17.99 1.84 4.09
C ALA A 118 18.21 0.98 5.36
N GLU A 119 17.41 1.20 6.41
CA GLU A 119 17.49 0.39 7.64
C GLU A 119 17.07 -1.06 7.39
N ILE A 120 15.99 -1.28 6.64
CA ILE A 120 15.53 -2.63 6.27
C ILE A 120 16.59 -3.33 5.42
N GLU A 121 17.13 -2.67 4.39
CA GLU A 121 18.19 -3.23 3.53
C GLU A 121 19.41 -3.66 4.35
N SER A 122 19.87 -2.82 5.28
CA SER A 122 20.97 -3.15 6.18
C SER A 122 20.66 -4.37 7.05
N ARG A 123 19.45 -4.47 7.62
CA ARG A 123 19.04 -5.60 8.45
C ARG A 123 18.92 -6.90 7.65
N VAL A 124 18.43 -6.81 6.42
CA VAL A 124 18.34 -7.96 5.50
C VAL A 124 19.73 -8.49 5.19
N VAL A 125 20.69 -7.61 4.86
CA VAL A 125 22.08 -8.01 4.59
C VAL A 125 22.70 -8.70 5.81
N GLU A 126 22.51 -8.17 7.02
CA GLU A 126 23.02 -8.79 8.25
C GLU A 126 22.35 -10.14 8.54
N THR A 127 21.07 -10.28 8.23
CA THR A 127 20.35 -11.56 8.37
C THR A 127 20.87 -12.60 7.36
N ILE A 128 21.08 -12.20 6.10
CA ILE A 128 21.65 -13.06 5.05
C ILE A 128 23.07 -13.53 5.39
N LYS A 129 23.89 -12.67 6.02
CA LYS A 129 25.23 -13.06 6.49
C LYS A 129 25.20 -14.17 7.56
N ARG A 130 24.14 -14.21 8.37
CA ARG A 130 23.95 -15.20 9.46
C ARG A 130 23.32 -16.51 8.99
N LEU A 131 22.69 -16.51 7.83
CA LEU A 131 22.06 -17.69 7.26
C LEU A 131 23.09 -18.68 6.71
N SER A 132 22.79 -19.97 6.83
CA SER A 132 23.59 -21.03 6.23
C SER A 132 23.66 -20.88 4.69
N PRO A 133 24.67 -21.45 4.01
CA PRO A 133 24.71 -21.48 2.54
C PRO A 133 23.46 -22.10 1.91
N GLN A 134 22.88 -23.12 2.55
CA GLN A 134 21.62 -23.73 2.12
C GLN A 134 20.43 -22.78 2.37
N GLY A 135 20.43 -22.03 3.47
CA GLY A 135 19.40 -21.03 3.74
C GLY A 135 19.38 -19.87 2.74
N ARG A 136 20.55 -19.48 2.24
CA ARG A 136 20.68 -18.47 1.16
C ARG A 136 20.14 -18.97 -0.18
N LEU A 137 20.35 -20.25 -0.51
CA LEU A 137 19.77 -20.90 -1.69
C LEU A 137 18.24 -20.97 -1.58
N GLY A 138 17.70 -21.36 -0.42
CA GLY A 138 16.26 -21.39 -0.18
C GLY A 138 15.57 -20.02 -0.33
N LEU A 139 16.24 -18.93 0.07
CA LEU A 139 15.77 -17.57 -0.17
C LEU A 139 15.79 -17.17 -1.66
N ALA A 140 16.82 -17.58 -2.40
CA ALA A 140 16.94 -17.29 -3.83
C ALA A 140 15.86 -18.03 -4.64
N GLU A 141 15.55 -19.28 -4.28
CA GLU A 141 14.51 -20.08 -4.93
C GLU A 141 13.09 -19.62 -4.57
N GLY A 142 12.90 -19.03 -3.39
CA GLY A 142 11.62 -18.44 -2.96
C GLY A 142 11.19 -17.19 -3.74
N HIS A 143 12.08 -16.57 -4.54
CA HIS A 143 11.78 -15.39 -5.37
C HIS A 143 11.30 -15.73 -6.80
N GLY A 144 11.06 -17.02 -7.09
CA GLY A 144 10.86 -17.56 -8.44
C GLY A 144 9.42 -17.92 -8.86
N HIS A 145 8.37 -17.46 -8.17
CA HIS A 145 6.97 -17.73 -8.57
C HIS A 145 6.10 -16.49 -8.58
#